data_AF-A0A0F5HRF6-F1
#
_entry.id   AF-A0A0F5HRF6-F1
#
_cell.length_a   1.000
_cell.length_b   1.000
_cell.length_c   1.000
_cell.angle_alpha   90.00
_cell.angle_beta   90.00
_cell.angle_gamma   90.00
#
_symmetry.space_group_name_H-M   'P 1'
#
loop_
_entity.id
_entity.type
_entity.pdbx_description
1 polymer ?
#
loop_
_entity_poly.entity_id
_entity_poly.type
_entity_poly.pdbx_seq_one_letter_code
_entity_poly.pdbx_strand_id
1 'polypeptide(L)' 'MCVFLKKGYTYKEIPEELFISIHTVNKHVKNIYRKTGVNNRASLQAQLTKWH' A
#
# COMPACT_ATOMS: atom_id res chain seq x y z
N MET A 1 3.51 -5.68 -2.15
CA MET A 1 2.67 -4.73 -1.37
C MET A 1 1.58 -4.03 -2.20
N CYS A 2 1.88 -3.33 -3.30
CA CYS A 2 0.86 -2.60 -4.08
C CYS A 2 -0.30 -3.50 -4.55
N VAL A 3 -0.02 -4.76 -4.87
CA VAL A 3 -1.04 -5.76 -5.22
C VAL A 3 -2.05 -5.99 -4.09
N PHE A 4 -1.60 -6.10 -2.84
CA PHE A 4 -2.47 -6.27 -1.68
C PHE A 4 -3.30 -5.01 -1.41
N LEU A 5 -2.71 -3.83 -1.54
CA LEU A 5 -3.43 -2.56 -1.47
C LEU A 5 -4.52 -2.45 -2.54
N LYS A 6 -4.23 -2.88 -3.78
CA LYS A 6 -5.21 -2.92 -4.89
C LYS A 6 -6.35 -3.91 -4.60
N LYS A 7 -6.05 -5.04 -3.96
CA LYS A 7 -7.03 -6.05 -3.52
C LYS A 7 -7.86 -5.61 -2.30
N GLY A 8 -7.57 -4.45 -1.70
CA GLY A 8 -8.34 -3.91 -0.58
C GLY A 8 -7.84 -4.30 0.81
N TYR A 9 -6.72 -5.02 0.91
CA TYR A 9 -6.13 -5.42 2.19
C TYR A 9 -5.80 -4.19 3.04
N THR A 10 -6.03 -4.31 4.35
CA THR A 10 -5.68 -3.33 5.35
C THR A 10 -4.20 -3.43 5.70
N TYR A 11 -3.67 -2.37 6.32
CA TYR A 11 -2.28 -2.38 6.79
C TYR A 11 -2.01 -3.45 7.86
N LYS A 12 -3.05 -3.99 8.50
CA LYS A 12 -2.93 -5.06 9.51
C LYS A 12 -2.86 -6.46 8.88
N GLU A 13 -3.48 -6.67 7.73
CA GLU A 13 -3.50 -7.97 7.03
C GLU A 13 -2.25 -8.17 6.14
N ILE A 14 -1.75 -7.10 5.52
CA ILE A 14 -0.53 -7.13 4.68
C ILE A 14 0.70 -7.78 5.37
N PRO A 15 1.03 -7.48 6.65
CA PRO A 15 2.18 -8.08 7.31
C PRO A 15 2.02 -9.59 7.53
N GLU A 16 0.80 -10.07 7.73
CA GLU A 16 0.49 -11.50 7.89
C GLU A 16 0.70 -12.25 6.57
N GLU A 17 0.21 -11.68 5.46
CA GLU A 17 0.36 -12.24 4.12
C GLU A 17 1.80 -12.24 3.60
N LEU A 18 2.59 -11.24 3.99
CA LEU A 18 3.96 -11.06 3.52
C LEU A 18 5.02 -11.56 4.51
N PHE A 19 4.62 -12.06 5.69
CA PHE A 19 5.52 -12.47 6.78
C PHE A 19 6.56 -11.39 7.15
N ILE A 20 6.14 -10.13 7.19
CA ILE A 20 6.99 -8.98 7.54
C ILE A 20 6.38 -8.17 8.68
N SER A 21 7.19 -7.38 9.39
CA SER A 21 6.68 -6.52 10.45
C SER A 21 5.76 -5.41 9.93
N ILE A 22 4.79 -4.99 10.75
CA ILE A 22 3.95 -3.82 10.49
C ILE A 22 4.79 -2.54 10.26
N HIS A 23 5.96 -2.44 10.90
CA HIS A 23 6.88 -1.32 10.71
C HIS A 23 7.47 -1.30 9.30
N THR A 24 7.84 -2.49 8.79
CA THR A 24 8.29 -2.69 7.41
C THR A 24 7.20 -2.29 6.42
N VAL A 25 5.95 -2.71 6.67
CA VAL A 25 4.78 -2.30 5.89
C VAL A 25 4.66 -0.79 5.87
N ASN A 26 4.65 -0.12 7.02
CA ASN A 26 4.55 1.34 7.10
C ASN A 26 5.67 2.07 6.32
N LYS A 27 6.90 1.55 6.34
CA LYS A 27 8.01 2.10 5.55
C LYS A 27 7.76 1.97 4.05
N HIS A 28 7.27 0.81 3.60
CA HIS A 28 6.91 0.61 2.20
C HIS A 28 5.71 1.48 1.78
N VAL A 29 4.66 1.57 2.60
CA VAL A 29 3.51 2.48 2.41
C VAL A 29 4.01 3.90 2.16
N LYS A 30 4.83 4.45 3.07
CA LYS A 30 5.38 5.81 2.96
C LYS A 30 6.18 6.01 1.68
N ASN A 31 6.99 5.03 1.29
CA ASN A 31 7.74 5.09 0.04
C ASN A 31 6.83 5.07 -1.19
N ILE A 32 5.72 4.30 -1.15
CA ILE A 32 4.72 4.28 -2.22
C ILE A 32 4.06 5.66 -2.33
N TYR A 33 3.53 6.20 -1.23
CA TYR A 33 2.95 7.56 -1.19
C TYR A 33 3.89 8.62 -1.77
N ARG A 34 5.18 8.57 -1.40
CA ARG A 34 6.21 9.48 -1.94
C ARG A 34 6.43 9.29 -3.44
N LYS A 35 6.46 8.04 -3.93
CA LYS A 35 6.65 7.72 -5.36
C LYS A 35 5.44 8.09 -6.21
N THR A 36 4.23 8.01 -5.67
CA THR A 36 2.97 8.30 -6.39
C THR A 36 2.53 9.75 -6.26
N GLY A 37 3.14 10.53 -5.36
CA GLY A 37 2.79 11.93 -5.09
C GLY A 37 1.39 12.11 -4.51
N VAL A 38 0.82 11.07 -3.88
CA VAL A 38 -0.52 11.13 -3.27
C VAL A 38 -0.39 11.30 -1.77
N ASN A 39 -1.44 11.84 -1.14
CA ASN A 39 -1.42 12.17 0.28
C ASN A 39 -2.48 11.40 1.08
N ASN A 40 -3.36 10.65 0.41
CA ASN A 40 -4.47 9.95 1.05
C ASN A 40 -4.70 8.56 0.41
N ARG A 41 -5.31 7.66 1.19
CA ARG A 41 -5.54 6.25 0.79
C ARG A 41 -6.45 6.12 -0.44
N ALA A 42 -7.49 6.93 -0.55
CA ALA A 42 -8.42 6.87 -1.67
C ALA A 42 -7.73 7.20 -3.00
N SER A 43 -6.94 8.27 -3.02
CA SER A 43 -6.11 8.66 -4.17
C SER A 43 -5.06 7.62 -4.51
N LEU A 44 -4.40 7.02 -3.50
CA LEU A 44 -3.48 5.91 -3.73
C LEU A 44 -4.18 4.72 -4.39
N GLN A 45 -5.34 4.34 -3.88
CA GLN A 45 -6.12 3.22 -4.40
C GLN A 45 -6.62 3.48 -5.82
N ALA A 46 -7.06 4.71 -6.11
CA ALA A 46 -7.44 5.15 -7.45
C ALA A 46 -6.25 5.17 -8.43
N GLN A 47 -5.04 5.52 -7.98
CA GLN A 47 -3.85 5.41 -8.83
C GLN A 47 -3.50 3.94 -9.09
N LEU A 48 -3.53 3.09 -8.07
CA LEU A 48 -3.21 1.65 -8.22
C LEU A 48 -4.20 0.91 -9.14
N THR A 49 -5.44 1.37 -9.25
CA THR A 49 -6.41 0.82 -10.22
C THR A 49 -6.20 1.35 -11.64
N LYS A 50 -5.65 2.56 -11.81
CA LYS A 50 -5.34 3.15 -13.12
C LYS A 50 -4.10 2.58 -13.80
N TRP A 51 -3.20 1.94 -13.05
CA TRP A 51 -2.03 1.26 -13.62
C TRP A 51 -2.50 -0.09 -14.21
N HIS A 52 -2.73 -0.09 -15.52
CA HIS A 52 -3.08 -1.24 -16.36
C HIS A 52 -2.01 -1.44 -17.42
#